data_AF-A0A9E1HVT3-F1
#
_entry.id   AF-A0A9E1HVT3-F1
#
_cell.length_a   1.000
_cell.length_b   1.000
_cell.length_c   1.000
_cell.angle_alpha   90.00
_cell.angle_beta   90.00
_cell.angle_gamma   90.00
#
_symmetry.space_group_name_H-M   'P 1'
#
loop_
_entity.id
_entity.type
_entity.pdbx_description
1 polymer ?
#
loop_
_entity_poly.entity_id
_entity_poly.type
_entity_poly.pdbx_seq_one_letter_code
_entity_poly.pdbx_strand_id
1 'polypeptide(L)'
;MRVQAGEVYTVYNQYLKRYTACQVAYIAPPDTVSKESWAVILSLDWVGDAPLTAEELPHLRPLYKDFMYWSRDLHLLRVPMEVPPQYTLVGTLPPFTDQPCRSYGGWSDGYDVYLQIRWQAIPEERRRAFKEAMESDEQT
;
A
#
# COMPACT_ATOMS: atom_id res chain seq x y z
N MET A 1 -20.48 5.37 -0.23
CA MET A 1 -20.55 3.88 -0.23
C MET A 1 -19.55 3.38 0.79
N ARG A 2 -19.91 2.39 1.61
CA ARG A 2 -18.97 1.78 2.57
C ARG A 2 -18.18 0.68 1.87
N VAL A 3 -16.88 0.69 2.08
CA VAL A 3 -15.93 -0.26 1.50
C VAL A 3 -16.07 -1.67 2.10
N GLN A 4 -15.70 -2.70 1.34
CA GLN A 4 -15.71 -4.10 1.76
C GLN A 4 -14.32 -4.74 1.69
N ALA A 5 -14.11 -5.78 2.49
CA ALA A 5 -12.88 -6.57 2.43
C ALA A 5 -12.72 -7.23 1.05
N GLY A 6 -11.50 -7.25 0.54
CA GLY A 6 -11.13 -7.78 -0.76
C GLY A 6 -11.30 -6.79 -1.93
N GLU A 7 -11.99 -5.66 -1.75
CA GLU A 7 -12.13 -4.67 -2.81
C GLU A 7 -10.78 -4.09 -3.22
N VAL A 8 -10.57 -3.97 -4.53
CA VAL A 8 -9.36 -3.42 -5.15
C VAL A 8 -9.72 -2.12 -5.84
N TYR A 9 -8.97 -1.08 -5.52
CA TYR A 9 -9.15 0.25 -6.06
C TYR A 9 -7.91 0.69 -6.84
N THR A 10 -8.15 1.47 -7.89
CA THR A 10 -7.12 2.22 -8.61
C THR A 10 -7.26 3.71 -8.35
N VAL A 11 -6.14 4.40 -8.25
CA VAL A 11 -6.08 5.84 -7.96
C VAL A 11 -4.88 6.46 -8.66
N TYR A 12 -5.05 7.67 -9.15
CA TYR A 12 -3.96 8.43 -9.75
C TYR A 12 -3.03 9.02 -8.68
N ASN A 13 -1.76 8.64 -8.72
CA ASN A 13 -0.72 9.14 -7.81
C ASN A 13 -0.08 10.41 -8.40
N GLN A 14 -0.28 11.54 -7.73
CA GLN A 14 0.16 12.85 -8.22
C GLN A 14 1.68 13.04 -8.26
N TYR A 15 2.43 12.29 -7.45
CA TYR A 15 3.89 12.34 -7.40
C TYR A 15 4.52 11.48 -8.50
N LEU A 16 3.97 10.29 -8.75
CA LEU A 16 4.41 9.39 -9.82
C LEU A 16 3.89 9.81 -11.21
N LYS A 17 2.83 10.64 -11.25
CA LYS A 17 2.08 10.96 -12.47
C LYS A 17 1.53 9.72 -13.19
N ARG A 18 1.20 8.69 -12.41
CA ARG A 18 0.73 7.38 -12.88
C ARG A 18 -0.34 6.83 -11.94
N TYR A 19 -1.11 5.87 -12.42
CA TYR A 19 -2.06 5.12 -11.59
C TYR A 19 -1.33 4.10 -10.72
N THR A 20 -1.87 3.90 -9.52
CA THR A 20 -1.44 2.89 -8.54
C THR A 20 -2.66 2.14 -8.05
N ALA A 21 -2.46 1.03 -7.34
CA ALA A 21 -3.55 0.22 -6.81
C ALA A 21 -3.40 -0.07 -5.31
N CYS A 22 -4.53 -0.26 -4.64
CA CYS A 22 -4.58 -0.75 -3.26
C CYS A 22 -5.74 -1.73 -3.09
N GLN A 23 -5.57 -2.70 -2.18
CA GLN A 23 -6.63 -3.60 -1.75
C GLN A 23 -7.07 -3.23 -0.34
N VAL A 24 -8.36 -3.39 -0.05
CA VAL A 24 -8.89 -3.41 1.31
C VAL A 24 -8.69 -4.82 1.85
N ALA A 25 -7.69 -5.02 2.70
CA ALA A 25 -7.35 -6.32 3.25
C ALA A 25 -8.49 -6.86 4.14
N TYR A 26 -8.95 -6.06 5.10
CA TYR A 26 -10.06 -6.43 5.98
C TYR A 26 -10.72 -5.19 6.59
N ILE A 27 -11.88 -5.39 7.22
CA ILE A 27 -12.55 -4.36 8.04
C ILE A 27 -12.20 -4.62 9.50
N ALA A 28 -11.44 -3.70 10.10
CA ALA A 28 -11.15 -3.72 11.52
C ALA A 28 -12.42 -3.35 12.31
N PRO A 29 -12.81 -4.18 13.30
CA PRO A 29 -13.93 -3.84 14.17
C PRO A 29 -13.59 -2.65 15.08
N PRO A 30 -14.59 -2.01 15.69
CA PRO A 30 -14.36 -1.06 16.78
C PRO A 30 -13.52 -1.70 17.89
N ASP A 31 -12.67 -0.89 18.52
CA ASP A 31 -11.82 -1.31 19.62
C ASP A 31 -11.84 -0.28 20.77
N THR A 32 -10.88 -0.38 21.69
CA THR A 32 -10.77 0.55 22.82
C THR A 32 -10.36 1.96 22.41
N VAL A 33 -9.78 2.12 21.21
CA VAL A 33 -9.30 3.39 20.67
C VAL A 33 -10.35 4.05 19.79
N SER A 34 -11.08 3.28 18.98
CA SER A 34 -12.15 3.80 18.11
C SER A 34 -13.46 3.04 18.26
N LYS A 35 -14.57 3.79 18.35
CA LYS A 35 -15.93 3.25 18.37
C LYS A 35 -16.47 2.92 16.98
N GLU A 36 -15.74 3.26 15.93
CA GLU A 36 -16.11 3.03 14.54
C GLU A 36 -15.31 1.87 13.95
N SER A 37 -15.85 1.23 12.91
CA SER A 37 -15.10 0.29 12.08
C SER A 37 -14.17 1.05 11.13
N TRP A 38 -13.03 0.44 10.82
CA TRP A 38 -12.03 1.01 9.91
C TRP A 38 -11.69 0.03 8.80
N ALA A 39 -11.44 0.54 7.60
CA ALA A 39 -10.91 -0.28 6.52
C ALA A 39 -9.40 -0.38 6.66
N VAL A 40 -8.83 -1.57 6.52
CA VAL A 40 -7.38 -1.74 6.48
C VAL A 40 -6.95 -1.89 5.04
N ILE A 41 -6.15 -0.94 4.55
CA ILE A 41 -5.68 -0.93 3.17
C ILE A 41 -4.24 -1.41 3.06
N LEU A 42 -3.96 -2.07 1.95
CA LEU A 42 -2.66 -2.54 1.51
C LEU A 42 -2.35 -1.97 0.13
N SER A 43 -1.22 -1.28 -0.03
CA SER A 43 -0.73 -0.87 -1.36
C SER A 43 -0.32 -2.10 -2.17
N LEU A 44 -0.59 -2.10 -3.47
CA LEU A 44 -0.24 -3.20 -4.38
C LEU A 44 0.96 -2.82 -5.26
N ASP A 45 1.77 -3.81 -5.61
CA ASP A 45 2.96 -3.72 -6.46
C ASP A 45 2.55 -3.59 -7.93
N TRP A 46 1.86 -2.49 -8.24
CA TRP A 46 1.33 -2.20 -9.57
C TRP A 46 1.34 -0.68 -9.83
N VAL A 47 1.79 -0.32 -11.03
CA VAL A 47 1.81 1.05 -11.54
C VAL A 47 1.46 1.02 -13.03
N GLY A 48 0.59 1.93 -13.47
CA GLY A 48 0.16 2.02 -14.87
C GLY A 48 0.01 3.45 -15.37
N ASP A 49 0.21 3.66 -16.68
CA ASP A 49 -0.10 4.94 -17.34
C ASP A 49 -1.61 5.14 -17.56
N ALA A 50 -2.39 4.05 -17.49
CA ALA A 50 -3.85 4.04 -17.49
C ALA A 50 -4.37 3.41 -16.17
N PRO A 51 -5.65 3.59 -15.80
CA PRO A 51 -6.24 2.91 -14.64
C PRO A 51 -6.14 1.39 -14.74
N LEU A 52 -6.00 0.72 -13.59
CA LEU A 52 -5.97 -0.75 -13.49
C LEU A 52 -7.26 -1.35 -14.04
N THR A 53 -7.13 -2.43 -14.80
CA THR A 53 -8.25 -3.16 -15.39
C THR A 53 -8.59 -4.45 -14.63
N ALA A 54 -9.79 -5.00 -14.85
CA ALA A 54 -10.24 -6.22 -14.17
C ALA A 54 -9.42 -7.45 -14.59
N GLU A 55 -8.92 -7.47 -15.83
CA GLU A 55 -8.09 -8.51 -16.42
C GLU A 55 -6.71 -8.63 -15.75
N GLU A 56 -6.24 -7.54 -15.15
CA GLU A 56 -4.95 -7.49 -14.44
C GLU A 56 -5.05 -7.97 -12.99
N LEU A 57 -6.26 -8.05 -12.40
CA LEU A 57 -6.46 -8.42 -11.00
C LEU A 57 -5.73 -9.71 -10.57
N PRO A 58 -5.77 -10.82 -11.34
CA PRO A 58 -5.11 -12.06 -10.93
C PRO A 58 -3.57 -11.97 -10.84
N HIS A 59 -2.97 -10.94 -11.44
CA HIS A 59 -1.52 -10.74 -11.47
C HIS A 59 -1.02 -9.78 -10.40
N LEU A 60 -1.93 -9.19 -9.60
CA LEU A 60 -1.57 -8.26 -8.55
C LEU A 60 -0.81 -8.96 -7.42
N ARG A 61 0.11 -8.20 -6.82
CA ARG A 61 0.92 -8.64 -5.68
C ARG A 61 0.94 -7.54 -4.62
N PRO A 62 1.14 -7.88 -3.33
CA PRO A 62 1.37 -6.88 -2.29
C PRO A 62 2.62 -6.04 -2.55
N LEU A 63 2.54 -4.73 -2.32
CA LEU A 63 3.72 -3.89 -2.29
C LEU A 63 4.40 -3.96 -0.93
N TYR A 64 5.52 -4.66 -0.88
CA TYR A 64 6.46 -4.55 0.23
C TYR A 64 7.24 -3.25 0.13
N LYS A 65 7.31 -2.51 1.23
CA LYS A 65 8.08 -1.26 1.30
C LYS A 65 9.34 -1.49 2.11
N ASP A 66 10.45 -0.99 1.59
CA ASP A 66 11.80 -1.10 2.14
C ASP A 66 12.69 0.09 1.74
N PHE A 67 12.10 1.22 1.36
CA PHE A 67 12.85 2.37 0.87
C PHE A 67 13.81 2.93 1.91
N MET A 68 14.99 3.37 1.45
CA MET A 68 16.03 3.95 2.28
C MET A 68 16.45 3.03 3.44
N TYR A 69 16.22 3.42 4.69
CA TYR A 69 16.61 2.65 5.89
C TYR A 69 15.47 1.76 6.43
N TRP A 70 14.31 1.72 5.78
CA TRP A 70 13.17 0.94 6.28
C TRP A 70 13.38 -0.56 6.13
N SER A 71 13.05 -1.33 7.17
CA SER A 71 12.94 -2.79 7.06
C SER A 71 11.84 -3.16 6.07
N ARG A 72 12.02 -4.28 5.36
CA ARG A 72 11.05 -4.75 4.37
C ARG A 72 9.80 -5.29 5.04
N ASP A 73 8.67 -4.63 4.83
CA ASP A 73 7.38 -5.07 5.40
C ASP A 73 6.16 -4.67 4.54
N LEU A 74 4.99 -5.18 4.90
CA LEU A 74 3.69 -4.72 4.41
C LEU A 74 3.22 -3.52 5.24
N HIS A 75 3.13 -2.36 4.60
CA HIS A 75 2.68 -1.15 5.28
C HIS A 75 1.16 -1.01 5.20
N LEU A 76 0.50 -1.58 6.20
CA LEU A 76 -0.95 -1.51 6.37
C LEU A 76 -1.37 -0.22 7.07
N LEU A 77 -2.53 0.31 6.68
CA LEU A 77 -3.09 1.53 7.29
C LEU A 77 -4.60 1.38 7.51
N ARG A 78 -5.07 1.73 8.72
CA ARG A 78 -6.49 1.93 9.01
C ARG A 78 -6.94 3.27 8.43
N VAL A 79 -7.93 3.24 7.54
CA VAL A 79 -8.51 4.41 6.88
C VAL A 79 -10.03 4.45 7.04
N PRO A 80 -10.67 5.63 6.91
CA PRO A 80 -12.12 5.74 7.02
C PRO A 80 -12.85 4.81 6.05
N MET A 81 -14.00 4.27 6.47
CA MET A 81 -14.83 3.36 5.66
C MET A 81 -15.40 3.98 4.39
N GLU A 82 -15.41 5.31 4.31
CA GLU A 82 -15.88 6.06 3.14
C GLU A 82 -14.73 6.26 2.16
N VAL A 83 -14.91 5.70 0.96
CA VAL A 83 -13.92 5.78 -0.12
C VAL A 83 -14.00 7.16 -0.78
N PRO A 84 -12.89 7.90 -0.91
CA PRO A 84 -12.86 9.17 -1.61
C PRO A 84 -13.14 9.00 -3.11
N PRO A 85 -13.73 10.01 -3.78
CA PRO A 85 -14.17 9.91 -5.17
C PRO A 85 -13.05 9.69 -6.19
N GLN A 86 -11.80 10.00 -5.83
CA GLN A 86 -10.64 9.75 -6.69
C GLN A 86 -10.25 8.26 -6.82
N TYR A 87 -10.77 7.39 -5.95
CA TYR A 87 -10.54 5.95 -6.02
C TYR A 87 -11.63 5.30 -6.86
N THR A 88 -11.22 4.54 -7.87
CA THR A 88 -12.14 3.80 -8.74
C THR A 88 -12.09 2.32 -8.37
N LEU A 89 -13.23 1.74 -8.05
CA LEU A 89 -13.34 0.30 -7.79
C LEU A 89 -13.08 -0.47 -9.08
N VAL A 90 -12.16 -1.44 -9.03
CA VAL A 90 -11.80 -2.29 -10.18
C VAL A 90 -12.45 -3.67 -10.06
N GLY A 91 -12.53 -4.19 -8.85
CA GLY A 91 -13.11 -5.50 -8.57
C GLY A 91 -12.76 -5.99 -7.18
N THR A 92 -12.86 -7.30 -6.96
CA THR A 92 -12.56 -7.94 -5.68
C THR A 92 -11.57 -9.08 -5.86
N LEU A 93 -10.71 -9.26 -4.86
CA LEU A 93 -9.76 -10.36 -4.73
C LEU A 93 -9.78 -10.88 -3.29
N PRO A 94 -9.46 -12.15 -3.03
CA PRO A 94 -9.14 -12.59 -1.69
C PRO A 94 -8.09 -11.67 -1.05
N PRO A 95 -8.25 -11.25 0.21
CA PRO A 95 -7.25 -10.45 0.89
C PRO A 95 -5.87 -11.08 0.85
N PHE A 96 -4.86 -10.31 0.46
CA PHE A 96 -3.48 -10.81 0.42
C PHE A 96 -2.88 -11.02 1.82
N THR A 97 -3.50 -10.46 2.86
CA THR A 97 -2.98 -10.53 4.23
C THR A 97 -4.10 -10.35 5.26
N ASP A 98 -3.89 -10.96 6.42
CA ASP A 98 -4.68 -10.81 7.65
C ASP A 98 -3.84 -10.23 8.80
N GLN A 99 -2.63 -9.71 8.50
CA GLN A 99 -1.73 -9.15 9.50
C GLN A 99 -2.40 -8.01 10.29
N PRO A 100 -2.21 -7.96 11.62
CA PRO A 100 -2.84 -6.95 12.44
C PRO A 100 -2.26 -5.55 12.17
N CYS A 101 -3.09 -4.63 11.70
CA CYS A 101 -2.75 -3.21 11.58
C CYS A 101 -3.18 -2.42 12.82
N ARG A 102 -2.26 -1.64 13.38
CA ARG A 102 -2.50 -0.68 14.48
C ARG A 102 -2.27 0.78 14.08
N SER A 103 -1.82 1.02 12.85
CA SER A 103 -1.53 2.35 12.32
C SER A 103 -2.81 2.96 11.75
N TYR A 104 -3.06 4.22 12.07
CA TYR A 104 -4.20 4.98 11.57
C TYR A 104 -3.74 6.07 10.61
N GLY A 105 -4.56 6.37 9.60
CA GLY A 105 -4.34 7.48 8.70
C GLY A 105 -5.55 7.74 7.82
N GLY A 106 -5.32 8.46 6.73
CA GLY A 106 -6.34 8.69 5.69
C GLY A 106 -6.09 7.85 4.46
N TRP A 107 -7.05 7.89 3.54
CA TRP A 107 -6.79 7.53 2.15
C TRP A 107 -5.65 8.40 1.62
N SER A 108 -4.45 7.81 1.55
CA SER A 108 -3.19 8.52 1.32
C SER A 108 -3.09 9.04 -0.12
N ASP A 109 -2.43 10.18 -0.28
CA ASP A 109 -2.01 10.73 -1.58
C ASP A 109 -0.96 9.87 -2.32
N GLY A 110 -0.52 8.78 -1.70
CA GLY A 110 0.39 7.80 -2.25
C GLY A 110 1.86 8.20 -2.18
N TYR A 111 2.25 9.13 -1.31
CA TYR A 111 3.64 9.58 -1.21
C TYR A 111 4.62 8.43 -0.84
N ASP A 112 4.27 7.56 0.10
CA ASP A 112 5.11 6.39 0.45
C ASP A 112 5.23 5.39 -0.71
N VAL A 113 4.15 5.24 -1.51
CA VAL A 113 4.19 4.41 -2.71
C VAL A 113 5.15 5.05 -3.72
N TYR A 114 5.08 6.36 -3.91
CA TYR A 114 6.03 7.10 -4.73
C TYR A 114 7.48 6.86 -4.29
N LEU A 115 7.79 7.01 -3.00
CA LEU A 115 9.13 6.76 -2.47
C LEU A 115 9.58 5.32 -2.71
N GLN A 116 8.71 4.34 -2.49
CA GLN A 116 9.03 2.93 -2.74
C GLN A 116 9.31 2.64 -4.22
N ILE A 117 8.49 3.16 -5.14
CA ILE A 117 8.71 2.96 -6.58
C ILE A 117 10.00 3.66 -7.04
N ARG A 118 10.28 4.87 -6.53
CA ARG A 118 11.55 5.57 -6.79
C ARG A 118 12.76 4.81 -6.25
N TRP A 119 12.61 4.19 -5.08
CA TRP A 119 13.60 3.31 -4.51
C TRP A 119 13.84 2.11 -5.41
N GLN A 120 12.80 1.36 -5.81
CA GLN A 120 12.92 0.20 -6.69
C GLN A 120 13.53 0.51 -8.07
N ALA A 121 13.44 1.76 -8.55
CA ALA A 121 14.12 2.20 -9.78
C ALA A 121 15.64 2.27 -9.64
N ILE A 122 16.18 2.29 -8.41
CA ILE A 122 17.61 2.18 -8.15
C ILE A 122 18.04 0.71 -8.33
N PRO A 123 19.15 0.44 -9.06
CA PRO A 123 19.69 -0.91 -9.21
C PRO A 123 19.77 -1.64 -7.87
N GLU A 124 19.28 -2.88 -7.84
CA GLU A 124 19.17 -3.67 -6.61
C GLU A 124 20.51 -3.81 -5.87
N GLU A 125 21.60 -4.00 -6.59
CA GLU A 125 22.96 -4.06 -6.02
C GLU A 125 23.30 -2.82 -5.20
N ARG A 126 22.94 -1.62 -5.70
CA ARG A 126 23.18 -0.36 -4.98
C ARG A 126 22.29 -0.22 -3.75
N ARG A 127 21.04 -0.65 -3.85
CA ARG A 127 20.12 -0.66 -2.71
C ARG A 127 20.60 -1.59 -1.61
N ARG A 128 21.08 -2.78 -1.99
CA ARG A 128 21.64 -3.76 -1.07
C ARG A 128 22.91 -3.24 -0.40
N ALA A 129 23.87 -2.72 -1.17
CA ALA A 129 25.09 -2.12 -0.62
C ALA A 129 24.77 -0.97 0.36
N PHE A 130 23.77 -0.14 0.06
CA PHE A 130 23.30 0.89 0.99
C PHE A 130 22.78 0.30 2.31
N LYS A 131 21.94 -0.74 2.26
CA LYS A 131 21.41 -1.40 3.47
C LYS A 131 22.52 -2.03 4.31
N GLU A 132 23.44 -2.74 3.67
CA GLU A 132 24.58 -3.38 4.32
C GLU A 132 25.48 -2.35 5.03
N ALA A 133 25.72 -1.19 4.40
CA ALA A 133 26.49 -0.11 5.02
C ALA A 133 25.81 0.48 6.27
N MET A 134 24.48 0.63 6.24
CA MET A 134 23.72 1.12 7.39
C MET A 134 23.77 0.14 8.58
N GLU A 135 23.66 -1.16 8.31
CA GLU A 135 23.75 -2.20 9.35
C GLU A 135 25.17 -2.30 9.96
N SER A 136 26.22 -1.98 9.18
CA SER A 136 27.60 -1.98 9.69
C SER A 136 27.89 -0.78 10.61
N ASP A 137 27.30 0.39 10.34
CA ASP A 137 27.52 1.59 11.16
C ASP A 137 26.85 1.47 12.54
N GLU A 138 25.75 0.72 12.68
CA GLU A 138 25.09 0.46 13.97
C GLU A 138 25.89 -0.45 14.91
N GLN A 139 26.95 -1.11 14.43
CA GLN A 139 27.79 -2.03 15.21
C GLN A 139 29.08 -1.40 15.78
N THR A 140 29.26 -0.08 15.66
CA THR A 140 30.46 0.65 16.10
C THR A 140 30.18 1.52 17.32
#